data_AF-A0A7J9L5B3-F1
#
_entry.id   AF-A0A7J9L5B3-F1
#
_cell.length_a   1.000
_cell.length_b   1.000
_cell.length_c   1.000
_cell.angle_alpha   90.00
_cell.angle_beta   90.00
_cell.angle_gamma   90.00
#
_symmetry.space_group_name_H-M   'P 1'
#
loop_
_entity.id
_entity.type
_entity.pdbx_description
1 polymer ?
#
loop_
_entity_poly.entity_id
_entity_poly.type
_entity_poly.pdbx_seq_one_letter_code
_entity_poly.pdbx_strand_id
1 'polypeptide(L)'
;TGTIIKLATPKSATKYIAQYTHLFEDEAGEKALRETFHAFDIGPPAPRETTRKFKFGEEVDAFHNDGWWDGEITKELENGNFHVYFKRSKEQLEFREDKLRLH
;
A
#
# COMPACT_ATOMS: atom_id res chain seq x y z
N THR A 1 -3.29 3.75 1.37
CA THR A 1 -3.34 4.17 2.80
C THR A 1 -4.45 5.18 2.99
N GLY A 2 -4.91 5.39 4.23
CA GLY A 2 -5.98 6.34 4.53
C GLY A 2 -6.00 6.77 6.00
N THR A 3 -6.90 7.70 6.33
CA THR A 3 -7.11 8.23 7.69
C THR A 3 -8.53 7.96 8.15
N ILE A 4 -8.70 7.49 9.39
CA ILE A 4 -10.02 7.33 10.00
C ILE A 4 -10.60 8.70 10.33
N ILE A 5 -11.78 9.00 9.79
CA ILE A 5 -12.48 10.27 10.01
C ILE A 5 -13.44 10.18 11.19
N LYS A 6 -14.26 9.12 11.23
CA LYS A 6 -15.27 8.90 12.29
C LYS A 6 -15.82 7.48 12.30
N LEU A 7 -16.55 7.14 13.37
CA LEU A 7 -17.41 5.97 13.40
C LEU A 7 -18.56 6.12 12.39
N ALA A 8 -18.87 5.04 11.68
CA ALA A 8 -20.03 5.00 10.78
C ALA A 8 -21.34 4.92 11.56
N THR A 9 -21.36 4.14 12.64
CA THR A 9 -22.53 3.97 13.51
C THR A 9 -22.16 4.21 14.97
N PRO A 10 -22.64 5.30 15.62
CA PRO A 10 -22.28 5.60 17.01
C PRO A 10 -22.70 4.54 18.03
N LYS A 11 -23.72 3.73 17.71
CA LYS A 11 -24.24 2.66 18.59
C LYS A 11 -23.49 1.34 18.48
N SER A 12 -22.65 1.16 17.45
CA SER A 12 -21.87 -0.06 17.22
C SER A 12 -20.53 0.32 16.60
N ALA A 13 -19.46 0.23 17.38
CA ALA A 13 -18.11 0.64 17.00
C ALA A 13 -17.40 -0.33 16.02
N THR A 14 -18.17 -1.08 15.24
CA THR A 14 -17.66 -2.12 14.34
C THR A 14 -17.30 -1.59 12.96
N LYS A 15 -17.73 -0.36 12.62
CA LYS A 15 -17.52 0.27 11.31
C LYS A 15 -17.02 1.70 11.43
N TYR A 16 -16.07 2.06 10.57
CA TYR A 16 -15.43 3.36 10.51
C TYR A 16 -15.50 3.90 9.08
N ILE A 17 -15.61 5.22 8.95
CA ILE A 17 -15.43 5.91 7.68
C ILE A 17 -13.98 6.35 7.60
N ALA A 18 -13.26 5.84 6.60
CA ALA A 18 -11.90 6.23 6.29
C ALA A 18 -11.87 7.06 5.01
N GLN A 19 -10.94 8.00 4.95
CA GLN A 19 -10.63 8.78 3.76
C GLN A 19 -9.27 8.32 3.21
N TYR A 20 -9.20 7.99 1.93
CA TYR A 20 -7.95 7.62 1.30
C TYR A 20 -7.01 8.81 1.11
N THR A 21 -5.71 8.54 1.11
CA THR A 21 -4.68 9.55 0.89
C THR A 21 -4.41 9.78 -0.60
N HIS A 22 -4.54 8.73 -1.42
CA HIS A 22 -4.14 8.75 -2.83
C HIS A 22 -5.26 8.31 -3.80
N LEU A 23 -6.47 8.02 -3.29
CA LEU A 23 -7.64 7.69 -4.12
C LEU A 23 -8.68 8.81 -4.02
N PHE A 24 -9.28 9.15 -5.15
CA PHE A 24 -10.19 10.29 -5.30
C PHE A 24 -11.46 9.89 -6.03
N GLU A 25 -12.57 10.58 -5.74
CA GLU A 25 -13.86 10.38 -6.41
C GLU A 25 -13.92 11.07 -7.78
N ASP A 26 -13.02 12.03 -8.01
CA ASP A 26 -12.91 12.80 -9.23
C ASP A 26 -11.54 12.60 -9.90
N GLU A 27 -11.47 12.91 -11.19
CA GLU A 27 -10.22 12.87 -11.96
C GLU A 27 -9.29 14.04 -11.61
N ALA A 28 -9.82 15.11 -10.99
CA ALA A 28 -9.06 16.30 -10.62
C ALA A 28 -8.17 16.08 -9.37
N GLY A 29 -8.46 15.04 -8.57
CA GLY A 29 -7.76 14.78 -7.32
C GLY A 29 -8.15 15.72 -6.18
N GLU A 30 -9.32 16.36 -6.26
CA GLU A 30 -9.76 17.35 -5.27
C GLU A 30 -10.59 16.71 -4.17
N LYS A 31 -11.40 15.70 -4.52
CA LYS A 31 -12.29 15.02 -3.59
C LYS A 31 -11.76 13.62 -3.23
N ALA A 32 -11.02 13.54 -2.14
CA ALA A 32 -10.52 12.26 -1.63
C ALA A 32 -11.65 11.26 -1.36
N LEU A 33 -11.48 10.02 -1.83
CA LEU A 33 -12.45 8.95 -1.71
C LEU A 33 -12.67 8.57 -0.25
N ARG A 34 -13.93 8.39 0.14
CA ARG A 34 -14.33 7.93 1.46
C ARG A 34 -15.11 6.64 1.37
N GLU A 35 -14.73 5.68 2.21
CA GLU A 35 -15.38 4.37 2.27
C GLU A 35 -15.62 3.94 3.71
N THR A 36 -16.56 3.02 3.91
CA THR A 36 -16.87 2.44 5.22
C THR A 36 -16.21 1.07 5.35
N PHE A 37 -15.35 0.92 6.37
CA PHE A 37 -14.61 -0.31 6.65
C PHE A 37 -15.05 -0.92 7.96
N HIS A 38 -14.90 -2.24 8.10
CA HIS A 38 -14.98 -2.86 9.40
C HIS A 38 -13.69 -2.63 10.20
N ALA A 39 -13.78 -2.69 11.52
CA ALA A 39 -12.63 -2.53 12.40
C ALA A 39 -11.48 -3.53 12.10
N PHE A 40 -11.81 -4.74 11.65
CA PHE A 40 -10.82 -5.78 11.33
C PHE A 40 -10.11 -5.57 9.99
N ASP A 41 -10.65 -4.71 9.10
CA ASP A 41 -10.00 -4.33 7.83
C ASP A 41 -9.00 -3.18 8.01
N ILE A 42 -8.94 -2.59 9.21
CA ILE A 42 -8.13 -1.42 9.51
C ILE A 42 -6.96 -1.83 10.39
N GLY A 43 -5.74 -1.57 9.91
CA GLY A 43 -4.52 -1.71 10.67
C GLY A 43 -3.77 -0.36 10.81
N PRO A 44 -2.84 -0.26 11.77
CA PRO A 44 -1.88 0.84 11.77
C PRO A 44 -1.03 0.81 10.48
N PRO A 45 -0.42 1.93 10.09
CA PRO A 45 0.56 1.93 9.00
C PRO A 45 1.68 0.92 9.28
N ALA A 46 2.06 0.14 8.27
CA ALA A 46 3.18 -0.79 8.40
C ALA A 46 4.45 -0.01 8.81
N PRO A 47 5.29 -0.57 9.71
CA PRO A 47 6.59 -0.01 10.03
C PRO A 47 7.42 0.22 8.76
N ARG A 48 8.27 1.25 8.76
CA ARG A 48 9.23 1.46 7.67
C ARG A 48 10.63 1.06 8.11
N GLU A 49 11.35 0.43 7.20
CA GLU A 49 12.74 0.08 7.33
C GLU A 49 13.59 1.35 7.14
N THR A 50 14.46 1.65 8.09
CA THR A 50 15.28 2.87 8.05
C THR A 50 16.66 2.67 7.45
N THR A 51 17.21 1.45 7.47
CA THR A 51 18.59 1.16 7.05
C THR A 51 18.80 -0.28 6.55
N ARG A 52 17.90 -0.80 5.72
CA ARG A 52 18.03 -2.14 5.12
C ARG A 52 18.03 -2.03 3.60
N LYS A 53 18.88 -2.84 2.96
CA LYS A 53 18.80 -3.09 1.51
C LYS A 53 17.99 -4.34 1.24
N PHE A 54 17.04 -4.25 0.33
CA PHE A 54 16.29 -5.42 -0.11
C PHE A 54 17.17 -6.40 -0.90
N LYS A 55 16.72 -7.65 -0.99
CA LYS A 55 17.44 -8.77 -1.62
C LYS A 55 16.52 -9.58 -2.52
N PHE A 56 17.12 -10.26 -3.49
CA PHE A 56 16.41 -11.27 -4.30
C PHE A 56 15.68 -12.29 -3.40
N GLY A 57 14.45 -12.62 -3.76
CA GLY A 57 13.58 -13.60 -3.09
C GLY A 57 12.81 -13.06 -1.90
N GLU A 58 13.00 -11.80 -1.51
CA GLU A 58 12.23 -11.20 -0.41
C GLU A 58 10.80 -10.88 -0.85
N GLU A 59 9.84 -11.18 0.04
CA GLU A 59 8.46 -10.72 -0.06
C GLU A 59 8.38 -9.26 0.39
N VAL A 60 7.80 -8.44 -0.46
CA VAL A 60 7.71 -6.99 -0.28
C VAL A 60 6.33 -6.51 -0.65
N ASP A 61 5.92 -5.39 -0.07
CA ASP A 61 4.87 -4.57 -0.66
C ASP A 61 5.50 -3.49 -1.54
N ALA A 62 5.02 -3.38 -2.78
CA ALA A 62 5.40 -2.31 -3.70
C ALA A 62 4.30 -1.25 -3.82
N PHE A 63 4.69 0.02 -3.73
CA PHE A 63 3.76 1.13 -3.91
C PHE A 63 3.50 1.40 -5.39
N HIS A 64 2.31 1.02 -5.86
CA HIS A 64 1.88 1.10 -7.26
C HIS A 64 0.40 1.45 -7.35
N ASN A 65 -0.02 2.25 -8.34
CA ASN A 65 -1.42 2.68 -8.52
C ASN A 65 -2.10 3.08 -7.21
N ASP A 66 -1.47 4.00 -6.48
CA ASP A 66 -1.99 4.62 -5.25
C ASP A 66 -2.19 3.67 -4.05
N GLY A 67 -1.67 2.44 -4.15
CA GLY A 67 -1.77 1.38 -3.14
C GLY A 67 -0.46 0.63 -2.92
N TRP A 68 -0.45 -0.21 -1.89
CA TRP A 68 0.63 -1.16 -1.60
C TRP A 68 0.18 -2.55 -2.07
N TRP A 69 1.02 -3.22 -2.84
CA TRP A 69 0.73 -4.50 -3.49
C TRP A 69 1.77 -5.55 -3.13
N ASP A 70 1.33 -6.74 -2.72
CA ASP A 70 2.19 -7.85 -2.38
C ASP A 70 2.95 -8.37 -3.61
N GLY A 71 4.26 -8.53 -3.48
CA GLY A 71 5.12 -9.02 -4.54
C GLY A 71 6.41 -9.64 -4.01
N GLU A 72 7.19 -10.20 -4.92
CA GLU A 72 8.46 -10.86 -4.61
C GLU A 72 9.58 -10.27 -5.45
N ILE A 73 10.71 -9.95 -4.85
CA ILE A 73 11.86 -9.42 -5.61
C ILE A 73 12.48 -10.54 -6.45
N THR A 74 12.47 -10.38 -7.76
CA THR A 74 13.04 -11.35 -8.72
C THR A 74 14.35 -10.88 -9.33
N LYS A 75 14.77 -9.63 -9.10
CA LYS A 75 16.07 -9.14 -9.55
C LYS A 75 16.54 -7.91 -8.80
N GLU A 76 17.82 -7.88 -8.42
CA GLU A 76 18.56 -6.68 -8.02
C GLU A 76 19.21 -6.07 -9.29
N LEU A 77 18.92 -4.81 -9.59
CA LEU A 77 19.44 -4.13 -10.78
C LEU A 77 20.68 -3.30 -10.44
N GLU A 78 21.56 -3.12 -11.43
CA GLU A 78 22.81 -2.36 -11.27
C GLU A 78 22.59 -0.88 -10.91
N ASN A 79 21.42 -0.34 -11.28
CA ASN A 79 21.02 1.03 -10.94
C ASN A 79 20.50 1.19 -9.50
N GLY A 80 20.45 0.11 -8.71
CA GLY A 80 19.93 0.10 -7.34
C GLY A 80 18.42 -0.09 -7.23
N ASN A 81 17.72 -0.29 -8.35
CA ASN A 81 16.31 -0.66 -8.36
C ASN A 81 16.13 -2.19 -8.29
N PHE A 82 14.87 -2.60 -8.19
CA PHE A 82 14.49 -4.01 -8.04
C PHE A 82 13.38 -4.34 -9.04
N HIS A 83 13.44 -5.53 -9.64
CA HIS A 83 12.25 -6.10 -10.25
C HIS A 83 11.42 -6.81 -9.20
N VAL A 84 10.13 -6.51 -9.15
CA VAL A 84 9.15 -7.16 -8.30
C VAL A 84 8.13 -7.87 -9.17
N TYR A 85 7.88 -9.13 -8.86
CA TYR A 85 6.88 -9.95 -9.51
C TYR A 85 5.60 -10.02 -8.68
N PHE A 86 4.48 -9.72 -9.31
CA PHE A 86 3.14 -9.77 -8.70
C PHE A 86 2.45 -11.07 -9.11
N LYS A 87 2.32 -12.01 -8.18
CA LYS A 87 1.76 -13.35 -8.45
C LYS A 87 0.32 -13.28 -9.01
N ARG A 88 -0.50 -12.33 -8.52
CA ARG A 88 -1.91 -12.18 -8.92
C ARG A 88 -2.07 -11.68 -10.35
N SER A 89 -1.37 -10.63 -10.76
CA SER A 89 -1.47 -10.07 -12.12
C SER A 89 -0.52 -10.73 -13.12
N LYS A 90 0.47 -11.50 -12.64
CA LYS A 90 1.55 -12.12 -13.42
C LYS A 90 2.45 -11.08 -14.11
N GLU A 91 2.58 -9.91 -13.51
CA GLU A 91 3.39 -8.82 -14.03
C GLU A 91 4.73 -8.72 -13.31
N GLN A 92 5.74 -8.24 -14.01
CA GLN A 92 7.03 -7.86 -13.44
C GLN A 92 7.29 -6.39 -13.72
N LEU A 93 7.48 -5.60 -12.68
CA LEU A 93 7.71 -4.16 -12.77
C LEU A 93 8.99 -3.77 -12.01
N GLU A 94 9.61 -2.66 -12.41
CA GLU A 94 10.79 -2.10 -11.75
C GLU A 94 10.39 -1.06 -10.70
N PHE A 95 10.97 -1.17 -9.50
CA PHE A 95 10.74 -0.24 -8.40
C PHE A 95 12.05 0.24 -7.79
N ARG A 96 12.03 1.50 -7.35
CA ARG A 96 13.06 2.06 -6.48
C ARG A 96 12.86 1.55 -5.06
N GLU A 97 13.93 1.55 -4.28
CA GLU A 97 13.92 1.17 -2.86
C GLU A 97 12.89 1.95 -2.04
N ASP A 98 12.69 3.26 -2.30
CA ASP A 98 11.72 4.10 -1.57
C ASP A 98 10.25 3.78 -1.87
N LYS A 99 10.00 2.91 -2.85
CA LYS A 99 8.69 2.40 -3.23
C LYS A 99 8.44 0.97 -2.73
N LEU A 100 9.37 0.41 -1.96
CA LEU A 100 9.25 -0.93 -1.37
C LEU A 100 9.22 -0.82 0.17
N ARG A 101 8.57 -1.80 0.78
CA ARG A 101 8.64 -2.12 2.23
C ARG A 101 8.53 -3.63 2.39
N LEU A 102 8.91 -4.19 3.53
CA LEU A 102 8.64 -5.60 3.79
C LEU A 102 7.13 -5.83 3.88
N HIS A 103 6.70 -6.98 3.37
CA HIS A 103 5.32 -7.45 3.49
C HIS A 103 4.98 -7.76 4.96
#